data_AF-A0A8T6RPU8-F1
#
_entry.id   AF-A0A8T6RPU8-F1
#
_cell.length_a   1.000
_cell.length_b   1.000
_cell.length_c   1.000
_cell.angle_alpha   90.00
_cell.angle_beta   90.00
_cell.angle_gamma   90.00
#
_symmetry.space_group_name_H-M   'P 1'
#
loop_
_entity.id
_entity.type
_entity.pdbx_description
1 polymer ?
#
loop_
_entity_poly.entity_id
_entity_poly.type
_entity_poly.pdbx_seq_one_letter_code
_entity_poly.pdbx_strand_id
1 'polypeptide(L)' 'MEKKIPVEVYSRVCGYFRPVSQWNKGKKEEFEERVYLTNIKGKLNDEKERCGNS' A
#
# COMPACT_ATOMS: atom_id res chain seq x y z
N MET A 1 23.79 -22.73 16.67
CA MET A 1 22.77 -21.66 16.53
C MET A 1 23.13 -20.84 15.32
N GLU A 2 22.24 -20.78 14.34
CA GLU A 2 22.43 -20.02 13.11
C GLU A 2 22.20 -18.52 13.38
N LYS A 3 23.16 -17.67 13.03
CA LYS A 3 23.10 -16.22 13.28
C LYS A 3 22.34 -15.54 12.14
N LYS A 4 21.07 -15.17 12.37
CA LYS A 4 20.29 -14.37 11.41
C LYS A 4 20.59 -12.89 11.59
N ILE A 5 20.95 -12.23 10.49
CA ILE A 5 21.12 -10.78 10.42
C ILE A 5 19.80 -10.21 9.89
N PRO A 6 19.16 -9.23 10.57
CA PRO A 6 17.95 -8.60 10.09
C PRO A 6 18.24 -7.75 8.84
N VAL A 7 17.37 -7.83 7.86
CA VAL A 7 17.44 -7.01 6.65
C VAL A 7 16.68 -5.70 6.82
N GLU A 8 17.20 -4.63 6.25
CA GLU A 8 16.52 -3.34 6.23
C GLU A 8 15.58 -3.25 5.03
N VAL A 9 14.31 -2.96 5.30
CA VAL A 9 13.27 -2.83 4.27
C VAL A 9 13.03 -1.36 3.98
N TYR A 10 13.15 -0.98 2.71
CA TYR A 10 12.92 0.37 2.23
C TYR A 10 11.64 0.45 1.40
N SER A 11 10.96 1.59 1.49
CA SER A 11 9.77 1.89 0.71
C SER A 11 9.92 3.21 -0.03
N ARG A 12 9.30 3.30 -1.22
CA ARG A 12 9.32 4.51 -2.07
C ARG A 12 8.23 5.48 -1.62
N VAL A 13 8.65 6.69 -1.27
CA VAL A 13 7.77 7.80 -0.83
C VAL A 13 8.09 9.02 -1.69
N CYS A 14 7.12 9.49 -2.48
CA CYS A 14 7.17 10.74 -3.27
C CYS A 14 8.55 11.08 -3.90
N GLY A 15 9.25 10.08 -4.45
CA GLY A 15 10.53 10.28 -5.16
C GLY A 15 11.80 9.82 -4.43
N TYR A 16 11.74 9.45 -3.15
CA TYR A 16 12.91 8.95 -2.40
C TYR A 16 12.60 7.65 -1.63
N PHE A 17 13.65 6.94 -1.22
CA PHE A 17 13.54 5.73 -0.40
C PHE A 17 13.65 6.07 1.09
N ARG A 18 12.72 5.56 1.91
CA ARG A 18 12.73 5.71 3.37
C ARG A 18 12.69 4.34 4.04
N PRO A 19 13.48 4.08 5.09
CA PRO A 19 13.42 2.84 5.85
C PRO A 19 12.05 2.70 6.53
N VAL A 20 11.43 1.53 6.37
CA VAL A 20 10.09 1.23 6.91
C VAL A 20 10.09 1.13 8.44
N SER A 21 11.24 0.78 9.02
CA SER A 21 11.47 0.75 10.48
C SER A 21 11.22 2.10 11.15
N GLN A 22 11.35 3.21 10.42
CA GLN A 22 11.22 4.58 10.93
C GLN A 22 9.85 5.22 10.62
N TRP A 23 8.82 4.42 10.36
CA TRP A 23 7.48 4.94 10.09
C TRP A 23 6.71 5.27 11.36
N ASN A 24 6.20 6.51 11.43
CA ASN A 24 5.28 6.94 12.48
C ASN A 24 3.87 6.37 12.25
N LYS A 25 3.02 6.38 13.28
CA LYS A 25 1.65 5.83 13.21
C LYS A 25 0.85 6.34 12.00
N GLY A 26 0.82 7.66 11.77
CA GLY A 26 0.09 8.24 10.63
C GLY A 26 0.62 7.81 9.26
N LYS A 27 1.93 7.53 9.13
CA LYS A 27 2.50 7.03 7.85
C LYS A 27 2.13 5.58 7.56
N LYS A 28 1.87 4.78 8.59
CA LYS A 28 1.36 3.41 8.43
C LYS A 28 -0.09 3.44 7.93
N GLU A 29 -0.92 4.27 8.55
CA GLU A 29 -2.32 4.48 8.16
C GLU A 29 -2.43 5.02 6.72
N GLU A 30 -1.70 6.09 6.38
CA GLU A 30 -1.62 6.59 4.99
C GLU A 30 -1.14 5.53 3.98
N PHE A 31 -0.31 4.56 4.41
CA PHE A 31 0.17 3.50 3.53
C PHE A 31 -0.88 2.40 3.33
N GLU A 32 -1.67 2.08 4.36
CA GLU A 32 -2.78 1.13 4.30
C GLU A 32 -3.89 1.60 3.36
N GLU A 33 -4.13 2.91 3.26
CA GLU A 33 -5.09 3.49 2.33
C GLU A 33 -4.65 3.50 0.85
N ARG A 34 -3.39 3.16 0.56
CA ARG A 34 -2.88 3.17 -0.82
C ARG A 34 -3.53 2.07 -1.66
N VAL A 35 -4.07 2.48 -2.81
CA VAL A 35 -4.67 1.55 -3.78
C VAL A 35 -3.61 1.14 -4.82
N TYR A 36 -3.33 -0.16 -4.90
CA TYR A 36 -2.48 -0.71 -5.94
C TYR A 36 -3.24 -0.84 -7.26
N LEU A 37 -2.52 -0.72 -8.39
CA LEU A 37 -3.09 -0.83 -9.73
C LEU A 37 -3.82 -2.17 -9.95
N THR A 38 -3.39 -3.23 -9.29
CA THR A 38 -4.07 -4.54 -9.28
C THR A 38 -5.48 -4.48 -8.73
N ASN A 39 -5.77 -3.56 -7.81
CA ASN A 39 -7.05 -3.38 -7.15
C ASN A 39 -8.03 -2.53 -7.97
N ILE A 40 -7.61 -1.96 -9.10
CA ILE A 40 -8.47 -1.20 -10.01
C ILE A 40 -9.51 -2.11 -10.70
N LYS A 41 -9.16 -3.38 -10.96
CA LYS A 41 -10.11 -4.34 -11.55
C LYS A 41 -11.35 -4.59 -10.68
N GLY A 42 -11.22 -4.47 -9.35
CA GLY A 42 -12.35 -4.58 -8.42
C GLY A 42 -13.26 -3.36 -8.46
N LYS A 43 -12.67 -2.15 -8.41
CA LYS A 43 -13.42 -0.89 -8.35
C LYS A 43 -14.22 -0.57 -9.62
N LEU A 44 -13.73 -0.99 -10.80
CA LEU A 44 -14.47 -0.84 -12.06
C LEU A 44 -15.76 -1.68 -12.12
N ASN A 45 -15.86 -2.74 -11.33
CA ASN A 45 -17.07 -3.56 -11.28
C ASN A 45 -18.12 -2.96 -10.33
N ASP A 46 -17.69 -2.35 -9.22
CA ASP A 46 -18.59 -1.71 -8.24
C ASP A 46 -19.31 -0.48 -8.81
N GLU A 47 -18.69 0.26 -9.73
CA GLU A 47 -19.33 1.41 -10.40
C GLU A 47 -20.37 1.00 -11.45
N LYS A 48 -20.23 -0.18 -12.08
CA LYS A 48 -21.20 -0.68 -13.07
C LYS A 48 -22.51 -1.13 -12.43
N GLU A 49 -22.49 -1.65 -11.21
CA GLU A 49 -23.72 -2.02 -10.48
C GLU A 49 -24.51 -0.79 -10.00
N ARG A 50 -23.85 0.36 -9.83
CA ARG A 50 -24.50 1.59 -9.34
C ARG A 50 -25.22 2.40 -10.41
N CYS A 51 -24.92 2.17 -11.70
CA CYS A 51 -25.55 2.87 -12.83
C CYS A 51 -26.46 1.96 -13.69
N GLY A 52 -26.75 0.73 -13.23
CA GLY A 52 -27.50 -0.28 -13.98
C GLY A 52 -28.96 -0.49 -13.56
N ASN A 53 -29.57 0.44 -12.82
CA ASN A 53 -31.01 0.41 -12.53
C ASN A 53 -31.68 1.68 -13.10
N SER A 54 -31.86 1.71 -14.42
CA SER A 54 -32.91 2.46 -15.11
C SER A 54 -33.52 1.59 -16.17
#